data_AF-A0A3N5PMA7-F1
#
_entry.id   AF-A0A3N5PMA7-F1
#
_cell.length_a   1.000
_cell.length_b   1.000
_cell.length_c   1.000
_cell.angle_alpha   90.00
_cell.angle_beta   90.00
_cell.angle_gamma   90.00
#
_symmetry.space_group_name_H-M   'P 1'
#
loop_
_entity.id
_entity.type
_entity.pdbx_description
1 polymer ?
#
loop_
_entity_poly.entity_id
_entity_poly.type
_entity_poly.pdbx_seq_one_letter_code
_entity_poly.pdbx_strand_id
1 'polypeptide(L)'
;LYTLMVAVRILAMYLLPLQPPEKMIILNDPLVEFFGTGQTLTKDLFFSGHTATLLILFLVSEKKIIKTVFLISTVTVAIAVLLQHVHYSIDVLAAVFFTYSCYRFLQTIKKNE
;
A
#
# COMPACT_ATOMS: atom_id res chain seq x y z
N LEU A 1 10.77 -0.15 -9.08
CA LEU A 1 10.05 0.51 -7.96
C LEU A 1 8.99 -0.40 -7.35
N TYR A 2 8.00 -0.85 -8.12
CA TYR A 2 6.93 -1.73 -7.61
C TYR A 2 7.46 -3.00 -6.92
N THR A 3 8.36 -3.75 -7.55
CA THR A 3 8.97 -4.96 -6.97
C THR A 3 9.67 -4.69 -5.63
N LEU A 4 10.42 -3.58 -5.55
CA LEU A 4 11.10 -3.18 -4.31
C LEU A 4 10.08 -2.83 -3.21
N MET A 5 9.01 -2.11 -3.56
CA MET A 5 7.94 -1.79 -2.62
C MET A 5 7.25 -3.06 -2.10
N VAL A 6 6.98 -4.05 -2.97
CA VAL A 6 6.42 -5.34 -2.58
C VAL A 6 7.35 -6.08 -1.61
N ALA A 7 8.65 -6.11 -1.88
CA ALA A 7 9.62 -6.74 -0.97
C ALA A 7 9.66 -6.04 0.40
N VAL A 8 9.64 -4.70 0.43
CA VAL A 8 9.55 -3.93 1.67
C VAL A 8 8.25 -4.20 2.41
N ARG A 9 7.13 -4.35 1.70
CA ARG A 9 5.83 -4.70 2.30
C ARG A 9 5.89 -6.08 2.95
N ILE A 10 6.42 -7.10 2.25
CA ILE A 10 6.59 -8.45 2.81
C ILE A 10 7.45 -8.40 4.08
N LEU A 11 8.57 -7.68 4.05
CA LEU A 11 9.44 -7.51 5.20
C LEU A 11 8.74 -6.80 6.36
N ALA A 12 8.00 -5.73 6.08
CA ALA A 12 7.27 -4.96 7.08
C ALA A 12 6.18 -5.81 7.76
N MET A 13 5.46 -6.63 7.00
CA MET A 13 4.45 -7.57 7.52
C MET A 13 5.05 -8.64 8.40
N TYR A 14 6.23 -9.13 8.02
CA TYR A 14 6.96 -10.12 8.79
C TYR A 14 7.47 -9.56 10.12
N LEU A 15 8.01 -8.34 10.11
CA LEU A 15 8.60 -7.69 11.29
C LEU A 15 7.56 -7.05 12.22
N LEU A 16 6.50 -6.47 11.67
CA LEU A 16 5.41 -5.83 12.41
C LEU A 16 4.04 -6.39 11.96
N PRO A 17 3.68 -7.61 12.40
CA PRO A 17 2.34 -8.14 12.18
C PRO A 17 1.34 -7.40 13.09
N LEU A 18 0.85 -6.24 12.63
CA LEU A 18 -0.19 -5.48 13.33
C LEU A 18 -1.47 -6.31 13.41
N GLN A 19 -2.14 -6.26 14.57
CA GLN A 19 -3.48 -6.82 14.71
C GLN A 19 -4.45 -6.02 13.86
N PRO A 20 -5.52 -6.61 13.31
CA PRO A 20 -6.57 -5.87 12.61
C PRO A 20 -7.25 -4.87 13.56
N PRO A 21 -7.73 -3.71 13.06
CA PRO A 21 -8.57 -2.81 13.83
C PRO A 21 -9.80 -3.52 14.42
N GLU A 22 -10.14 -3.25 15.69
CA GLU A 22 -11.26 -3.92 16.39
C GLU A 22 -12.62 -3.73 15.70
N LYS A 23 -12.79 -2.64 14.95
CA LYS A 23 -14.00 -2.31 14.19
C LYS A 23 -13.85 -2.56 12.68
N MET A 24 -12.89 -3.38 12.29
CA MET A 24 -12.65 -3.74 10.90
C MET A 24 -13.90 -4.39 10.31
N ILE A 25 -14.35 -3.85 9.17
CA ILE A 25 -15.31 -4.53 8.31
C ILE A 25 -14.53 -5.64 7.59
N ILE A 26 -14.82 -6.89 7.93
CA ILE A 26 -14.15 -8.05 7.34
C ILE A 26 -14.58 -8.16 5.87
N LEU A 27 -13.60 -8.21 4.98
CA LEU A 27 -13.83 -8.53 3.58
C LEU A 27 -13.80 -10.05 3.42
N ASN A 28 -14.98 -10.64 3.22
CA ASN A 28 -15.10 -12.05 2.87
C ASN A 28 -14.83 -12.18 1.37
N ASP A 29 -13.65 -12.68 1.00
CA ASP A 29 -13.27 -12.93 -0.38
C ASP A 29 -13.33 -14.44 -0.65
N PRO A 30 -14.35 -14.94 -1.39
CA PRO A 30 -14.54 -16.36 -1.64
C PRO A 30 -13.37 -17.00 -2.41
N LEU A 31 -12.64 -16.23 -3.22
CA LEU A 31 -11.49 -16.75 -3.95
C LEU A 31 -10.31 -16.95 -3.00
N VAL A 32 -10.05 -15.99 -2.12
CA VAL A 32 -8.98 -16.10 -1.11
C VAL A 32 -9.29 -17.20 -0.11
N GLU A 33 -10.53 -17.34 0.33
CA GLU A 33 -10.95 -18.43 1.23
C GLU A 33 -10.80 -19.80 0.56
N PHE A 34 -11.15 -19.92 -0.72
CA PHE A 34 -11.07 -21.17 -1.47
C PHE A 34 -9.63 -21.60 -1.81
N PHE A 35 -8.78 -20.66 -2.24
CA PHE A 35 -7.38 -20.96 -2.63
C PHE A 35 -6.38 -20.83 -1.48
N GLY A 36 -6.77 -20.20 -0.37
CA GLY A 36 -5.93 -19.97 0.81
C GLY A 36 -6.16 -21.00 1.91
N THR A 37 -6.30 -20.53 3.14
CA THR A 37 -6.40 -21.39 4.34
C THR A 37 -7.84 -21.65 4.80
N GLY A 38 -8.85 -21.26 4.02
CA GLY A 38 -10.26 -21.38 4.40
C GLY A 38 -10.71 -20.42 5.53
N GLN A 39 -9.87 -19.45 5.91
CA GLN A 39 -10.20 -18.40 6.88
C GLN A 39 -9.92 -17.04 6.25
N THR A 40 -10.68 -16.03 6.68
CA THR A 40 -10.43 -14.63 6.29
C THR A 40 -9.06 -14.19 6.79
N LEU A 41 -8.21 -13.75 5.86
CA LEU A 41 -6.92 -13.18 6.19
C LEU A 41 -7.14 -11.81 6.84
N THR A 42 -6.66 -11.65 8.07
CA THR A 42 -6.85 -10.42 8.86
C THR A 42 -5.53 -9.82 9.36
N LYS A 43 -4.40 -10.47 9.08
CA LYS A 43 -3.05 -10.02 9.47
C LYS A 43 -2.23 -9.53 8.29
N ASP A 44 -2.84 -9.42 7.12
CA ASP A 44 -2.20 -9.03 5.86
C ASP A 44 -2.34 -7.52 5.56
N LEU A 45 -2.60 -6.72 6.59
CA LEU A 45 -3.05 -5.33 6.44
C LEU A 45 -1.88 -4.34 6.33
N PHE A 46 -0.73 -4.61 6.96
CA PHE A 46 0.37 -3.66 6.98
C PHE A 46 1.24 -3.74 5.73
N PHE A 47 1.58 -2.67 5.00
CA PHE A 47 0.92 -1.37 4.87
C PHE A 47 0.05 -1.35 3.59
N SER A 48 -0.81 -0.33 3.44
CA SER A 48 -1.79 -0.23 2.33
C SER A 48 -1.16 -0.35 0.94
N GLY A 49 -1.41 -1.47 0.26
CA GLY A 49 -0.92 -1.73 -1.10
C GLY A 49 -1.59 -0.84 -2.16
N HIS A 50 -2.87 -0.50 -1.98
CA HIS A 50 -3.61 0.37 -2.90
C HIS A 50 -3.04 1.81 -2.88
N THR A 51 -2.83 2.36 -1.69
CA THR A 51 -2.22 3.69 -1.52
C THR A 51 -0.81 3.72 -2.08
N ALA A 52 0.01 2.70 -1.78
CA ALA A 52 1.38 2.60 -2.30
C ALA A 52 1.43 2.50 -3.83
N THR A 53 0.56 1.68 -4.44
CA THR A 53 0.54 1.48 -5.89
C THR A 53 0.12 2.76 -6.62
N LEU A 54 -0.92 3.44 -6.15
CA LEU A 54 -1.36 4.71 -6.75
C LEU A 54 -0.30 5.80 -6.60
N LEU A 55 0.38 5.85 -5.46
CA LEU A 55 1.48 6.77 -5.24
C LEU A 55 2.67 6.47 -6.16
N ILE A 56 3.00 5.18 -6.39
CA ILE A 56 4.01 4.78 -7.40
C ILE A 56 3.62 5.32 -8.78
N LEU A 57 2.37 5.11 -9.20
CA LEU A 57 1.88 5.57 -10.50
C LEU A 57 1.96 7.10 -10.63
N PHE A 58 1.64 7.84 -9.58
CA PHE A 58 1.84 9.29 -9.52
C PHE A 58 3.32 9.68 -9.69
N LEU A 59 4.24 9.00 -9.00
CA LEU A 59 5.67 9.33 -9.02
C LEU A 59 6.33 9.05 -10.37
N VAL A 60 5.90 8.01 -11.09
CA VAL A 60 6.47 7.63 -12.39
C VAL A 60 5.78 8.29 -13.58
N SER A 61 4.61 8.91 -13.39
CA SER A 61 3.86 9.54 -14.47
C SER A 61 4.49 10.86 -14.94
N GLU A 62 4.73 10.98 -16.24
CA GLU A 62 5.33 12.17 -16.86
C GLU A 62 4.28 13.22 -17.29
N LYS A 63 3.14 12.75 -17.82
CA LYS A 63 2.08 13.64 -18.31
C LYS A 63 1.32 14.30 -17.15
N LYS A 64 1.25 15.63 -17.15
CA LYS A 64 0.61 16.42 -16.08
C LYS A 64 -0.81 15.97 -15.75
N ILE A 65 -1.65 15.72 -16.77
CA ILE A 65 -3.04 15.27 -16.56
C ILE A 65 -3.08 13.93 -15.84
N ILE A 66 -2.34 12.94 -16.35
CA ILE A 66 -2.28 11.58 -15.77
C ILE A 66 -1.72 11.63 -14.35
N LYS A 67 -0.70 12.44 -14.12
CA LYS A 67 -0.10 12.66 -12.81
C LYS A 67 -1.12 13.23 -11.81
N THR A 68 -1.88 14.26 -12.20
CA THR A 68 -2.94 14.82 -11.35
C THR A 68 -4.02 13.80 -11.04
N VAL A 69 -4.44 13.00 -12.03
CA VAL A 69 -5.41 11.92 -11.83
C VAL A 69 -4.91 10.94 -10.78
N PHE A 70 -3.69 10.43 -10.90
CA PHE A 70 -3.15 9.49 -9.91
C PHE A 70 -2.97 10.11 -8.52
N LEU A 71 -2.63 11.40 -8.43
CA LEU A 71 -2.54 12.09 -7.14
C LEU A 71 -3.92 12.16 -6.47
N ILE A 72 -4.95 12.59 -7.21
CA ILE A 72 -6.32 12.65 -6.70
C ILE A 72 -6.79 11.26 -6.29
N SER A 73 -6.59 10.25 -7.14
CA SER A 73 -6.93 8.86 -6.83
C SER A 73 -6.21 8.36 -5.57
N THR A 74 -4.93 8.69 -5.39
CA THR A 74 -4.15 8.31 -4.19
C THR A 74 -4.78 8.89 -2.94
N VAL A 75 -5.13 10.18 -2.94
CA VAL A 75 -5.76 10.85 -1.80
C VAL A 75 -7.15 10.28 -1.53
N THR A 76 -7.97 10.12 -2.56
CA THR A 76 -9.33 9.56 -2.44
C THR A 76 -9.30 8.16 -1.85
N VAL A 77 -8.42 7.28 -2.34
CA VAL A 77 -8.30 5.91 -1.82
C VAL A 77 -7.73 5.91 -0.41
N ALA A 78 -6.74 6.76 -0.11
CA ALA A 78 -6.22 6.91 1.26
C ALA A 78 -7.33 7.32 2.25
N ILE A 79 -8.21 8.24 1.88
CA ILE A 79 -9.35 8.63 2.71
C ILE A 79 -10.34 7.47 2.82
N ALA A 80 -10.69 6.81 1.71
CA ALA A 80 -11.66 5.72 1.69
C ALA A 80 -11.24 4.57 2.61
N VAL A 81 -9.97 4.14 2.56
CA VAL A 81 -9.50 3.03 3.41
C VAL A 81 -9.47 3.38 4.90
N LEU A 82 -9.28 4.66 5.25
CA LEU A 82 -9.39 5.13 6.63
C LEU A 82 -10.84 5.16 7.09
N LEU A 83 -11.76 5.63 6.23
CA LEU A 83 -13.20 5.65 6.51
C LEU A 83 -13.80 4.25 6.66
N GLN A 84 -13.29 3.28 5.90
CA GLN A 84 -13.71 1.88 6.02
C GLN A 84 -13.19 1.22 7.30
N HIS A 85 -12.31 1.88 8.06
CA HIS A 85 -11.63 1.32 9.24
C HIS A 85 -10.91 -0.01 8.93
N VAL A 86 -10.48 -0.21 7.68
CA VAL A 86 -9.77 -1.41 7.21
C VAL A 86 -8.27 -1.31 7.49
N HIS A 87 -7.74 -0.09 7.56
CA HIS A 87 -6.34 0.16 7.87
C HIS A 87 -6.22 1.14 9.02
N TYR A 88 -5.17 1.00 9.83
CA TYR A 88 -4.81 2.07 10.75
C TYR A 88 -4.27 3.27 9.97
N SER A 89 -4.42 4.47 10.53
CA SER A 89 -3.80 5.68 9.98
C SER A 89 -2.29 5.54 9.79
N ILE A 90 -1.62 4.78 10.66
CA ILE A 90 -0.19 4.49 10.55
C ILE A 90 0.14 3.68 9.30
N ASP A 91 -0.74 2.80 8.84
CA ASP A 91 -0.54 1.98 7.63
C ASP A 91 -0.53 2.85 6.38
N VAL A 92 -1.42 3.85 6.33
CA VAL A 92 -1.52 4.80 5.21
C VAL A 92 -0.30 5.73 5.20
N LEU A 93 0.13 6.22 6.37
CA LEU A 93 1.34 7.05 6.49
C LEU A 93 2.61 6.27 6.14
N ALA A 94 2.72 5.03 6.62
CA ALA A 94 3.80 4.12 6.27
C ALA A 94 3.83 3.85 4.76
N ALA A 95 2.67 3.66 4.12
CA ALA A 95 2.60 3.47 2.67
C ALA A 95 3.19 4.66 1.90
N VAL A 96 2.88 5.89 2.29
CA VAL A 96 3.46 7.09 1.67
C VAL A 96 4.96 7.16 1.92
N PHE A 97 5.40 6.97 3.17
CA PHE A 97 6.80 7.05 3.57
C PHE A 97 7.68 6.01 2.87
N PHE A 98 7.31 4.73 2.91
CA PHE A 98 8.09 3.64 2.31
C PHE A 98 8.11 3.74 0.79
N THR A 99 6.99 4.08 0.16
CA THR A 99 6.94 4.26 -1.30
C THR A 99 7.86 5.38 -1.76
N TYR A 100 7.80 6.54 -1.10
CA TYR A 100 8.68 7.66 -1.44
C TYR A 100 10.15 7.34 -1.19
N SER A 101 10.46 6.66 -0.07
CA SER A 101 11.82 6.22 0.25
C SER A 101 12.38 5.26 -0.80
N CYS A 102 11.60 4.26 -1.22
CA CYS A 102 11.99 3.33 -2.29
C CYS A 102 12.25 4.07 -3.62
N TYR A 103 11.41 5.05 -3.95
CA TYR A 103 11.57 5.85 -5.16
C TYR A 103 12.85 6.70 -5.14
N ARG A 104 13.15 7.35 -4.01
CA ARG A 104 14.38 8.14 -3.82
C ARG A 104 15.63 7.28 -3.83
N PHE A 105 15.57 6.10 -3.20
CA PHE A 105 16.66 5.13 -3.21
C PHE A 105 17.02 4.70 -4.64
N LEU A 106 16.01 4.29 -5.44
CA LEU A 106 16.23 3.89 -6.82
C LEU A 106 16.76 5.03 -7.71
N GLN A 107 16.28 6.26 -7.51
CA GLN A 107 16.82 7.42 -8.23
C GLN A 107 18.28 7.70 -7.86
N THR A 108 18.67 7.47 -6.60
CA THR A 108 20.05 7.65 -6.16
C THR A 108 20.97 6.62 -6.80
N ILE A 109 20.53 5.35 -6.87
CA ILE A 109 21.27 4.30 -7.58
C ILE A 109 21.44 4.65 -9.05
N LYS A 110 20.33 4.98 -9.74
CA LYS A 110 20.35 5.32 -11.17
C LYS A 110 21.23 6.53 -11.50
N LYS A 111 21.40 7.47 -10.56
CA LYS A 111 22.26 8.65 -10.74
C LYS A 111 23.75 8.31 -10.63
N ASN A 112 24.09 7.22 -9.95
CA ASN A 112 25.47 6.79 -9.71
C ASN A 112 25.96 5.77 -10.77
N GLU A 113 25.10 5.38 -11.70
CA GLU A 113 25.41 4.60 -12.91
C GLU A 113 25.61 5.54 -14.12
#